data_AF-A0A1J8QLE1-F1
#
_entry.id   AF-A0A1J8QLE1-F1
#
_cell.length_a   1.000
_cell.length_b   1.000
_cell.length_c   1.000
_cell.angle_alpha   90.00
_cell.angle_beta   90.00
_cell.angle_gamma   90.00
#
_symmetry.space_group_name_H-M   'P 1'
#
loop_
_entity.id
_entity.type
_entity.pdbx_description
1 polymer ?
#
loop_
_entity_poly.entity_id
_entity_poly.type
_entity_poly.pdbx_seq_one_letter_code
_entity_poly.pdbx_strand_id
1 'polypeptide(L)'
;MAPSLTVDLQVLKFVCLLFIHQSPNQTVWCDAAETFLDGMGYKLTSKNTLRHCFSNAFHWYKVLIVLAQEHISTLIADAQKDSAEQPTEYLHLRCPLCFGGNDWQNGTRASPSMCIHLDP
;
A
#
# COMPACT_ATOMS: atom_id res chain seq x y z
N MET A 1 10.87 -13.95 14.42
CA MET A 1 12.18 -13.28 14.24
C MET A 1 11.95 -11.78 14.34
N ALA A 2 12.80 -11.04 15.06
CA ALA A 2 12.72 -9.57 15.17
C ALA A 2 13.61 -8.92 14.09
N PRO A 3 13.31 -7.69 13.63
CA PRO A 3 14.16 -6.98 12.68
C PRO A 3 15.54 -6.71 13.31
N SER A 4 16.60 -7.07 12.58
CA SER A 4 17.99 -7.05 13.08
C SER A 4 18.84 -5.90 12.53
N LEU A 5 18.30 -5.10 11.59
CA LEU A 5 19.01 -4.01 10.95
C LEU A 5 18.02 -2.94 10.46
N THR A 6 18.23 -1.69 10.88
CA THR A 6 17.48 -0.54 10.37
C THR A 6 18.15 -0.03 9.10
N VAL A 7 17.48 -0.18 7.96
CA VAL A 7 17.96 0.28 6.65
C VAL A 7 16.98 1.31 6.11
N ASP A 8 17.49 2.39 5.51
CA ASP A 8 16.66 3.40 4.87
C ASP A 8 15.80 2.80 3.73
N LEU A 9 14.57 3.29 3.58
CA LEU A 9 13.61 2.81 2.58
C LEU A 9 14.12 2.97 1.14
N GLN A 10 14.90 4.03 0.85
CA GLN A 10 15.49 4.24 -0.47
C GLN A 10 16.63 3.25 -0.71
N VAL A 11 17.46 2.97 0.29
CA VAL A 11 18.49 1.93 0.21
C VAL A 11 17.85 0.57 -0.02
N LEU A 12 16.73 0.27 0.64
CA LEU A 12 16.02 -0.98 0.45
C LEU A 12 15.39 -1.09 -0.95
N LYS A 13 14.80 -0.01 -1.46
CA LYS A 13 14.29 0.07 -2.85
C LYS A 13 15.40 -0.08 -3.88
N PHE A 14 16.56 0.54 -3.65
CA PHE A 14 17.75 0.38 -4.48
C PHE A 14 18.26 -1.07 -4.47
N VAL A 15 18.31 -1.69 -3.30
CA VAL A 15 18.68 -3.11 -3.14
C VAL A 15 17.66 -4.01 -3.86
N CYS A 16 16.36 -3.74 -3.77
CA CYS A 16 15.34 -4.48 -4.54
C CYS A 16 15.57 -4.39 -6.06
N LEU A 17 15.89 -3.19 -6.56
CA LEU A 17 16.19 -2.99 -7.98
C LEU A 17 17.47 -3.72 -8.38
N LEU A 18 18.52 -3.65 -7.57
CA LEU A 18 19.73 -4.45 -7.77
C LEU A 18 19.42 -5.95 -7.80
N PHE A 19 18.57 -6.43 -6.88
CA PHE A 19 18.17 -7.84 -6.81
C PHE A 19 17.34 -8.32 -7.99
N ILE A 20 16.52 -7.43 -8.58
CA ILE A 20 15.70 -7.74 -9.76
C ILE A 20 16.55 -7.69 -11.04
N HIS A 21 17.61 -6.87 -11.07
CA HIS A 21 18.40 -6.61 -12.27
C HIS A 21 19.79 -7.24 -12.30
N GLN A 22 20.29 -7.83 -11.21
CA GLN A 22 21.53 -8.62 -11.22
C GLN A 22 21.27 -10.13 -11.29
N SER A 23 22.17 -10.80 -12.01
CA SER A 23 22.14 -12.23 -12.29
C SER A 23 22.15 -13.08 -10.99
N PRO A 24 21.80 -14.38 -11.05
CA PRO A 24 21.33 -15.19 -9.92
C PRO A 24 22.43 -15.59 -8.91
N ASN A 25 23.56 -14.89 -8.86
CA ASN A 25 24.66 -15.18 -7.96
C ASN A 25 24.81 -14.10 -6.88
N GLN A 26 23.75 -13.94 -6.10
CA GLN A 26 23.73 -13.12 -4.88
C GLN A 26 24.88 -13.47 -3.94
N THR A 27 25.31 -14.73 -3.92
CA THR A 27 26.42 -15.22 -3.08
C THR A 27 27.74 -14.56 -3.45
N VAL A 28 28.14 -14.55 -4.72
CA VAL A 28 29.43 -13.95 -5.13
C VAL A 28 29.46 -12.44 -4.93
N TRP A 29 28.34 -11.74 -5.12
CA TRP A 29 28.30 -10.32 -4.82
C TRP A 29 28.38 -10.05 -3.31
N CYS A 30 27.62 -10.78 -2.49
CA CYS A 30 27.71 -10.67 -1.04
C CYS A 30 29.12 -11.03 -0.53
N ASP A 31 29.73 -12.09 -1.04
CA ASP A 31 31.08 -12.52 -0.67
C ASP A 31 32.13 -11.48 -1.09
N ALA A 32 32.00 -10.88 -2.28
CA ALA A 32 32.88 -9.81 -2.74
C ALA A 32 32.72 -8.54 -1.87
N ALA A 33 31.49 -8.19 -1.51
CA ALA A 33 31.21 -7.04 -0.64
C ALA A 33 31.72 -7.27 0.79
N GLU A 34 31.52 -8.48 1.35
CA GLU A 34 32.05 -8.88 2.66
C GLU A 34 33.59 -8.83 2.65
N THR A 35 34.23 -9.36 1.61
CA THR A 35 35.69 -9.33 1.43
C THR A 35 36.24 -7.90 1.30
N PHE A 36 35.55 -7.05 0.53
CA PHE A 36 35.94 -5.65 0.36
C PHE A 36 35.85 -4.86 1.66
N LEU A 37 34.79 -5.08 2.44
CA LEU A 37 34.60 -4.45 3.75
C LEU A 37 35.64 -4.94 4.78
N ASP A 38 35.98 -6.23 4.78
CA ASP A 38 37.05 -6.78 5.63
C ASP A 38 38.42 -6.16 5.28
N GLY A 39 38.70 -5.96 3.99
CA GLY A 39 39.91 -5.28 3.51
C GLY A 39 40.03 -3.81 3.95
N MET A 40 38.91 -3.15 4.26
CA MET A 40 38.87 -1.80 4.83
C MET A 40 38.88 -1.79 6.37
N GLY A 41 39.00 -2.96 7.02
CA GLY A 41 39.01 -3.10 8.48
C GLY A 41 37.61 -3.19 9.11
N TYR A 42 36.54 -3.19 8.31
CA TYR A 42 35.17 -3.41 8.80
C TYR A 42 34.89 -4.91 8.89
N LYS A 43 35.13 -5.48 10.07
CA LYS A 43 34.87 -6.90 10.36
C LYS A 43 33.37 -7.13 10.49
N LEU A 44 32.75 -7.74 9.47
CA LEU A 44 31.40 -8.29 9.57
C LEU A 44 31.46 -9.62 10.34
N THR A 45 31.78 -9.58 11.63
CA THR A 45 31.91 -10.74 12.55
C THR A 45 30.57 -11.44 12.85
N SER A 46 29.50 -11.06 12.15
CA SER A 46 28.12 -11.42 12.43
C SER A 46 27.82 -12.87 12.03
N LYS A 47 27.14 -13.60 12.93
CA LYS A 47 26.60 -14.95 12.73
C LYS A 47 25.68 -15.07 11.51
N ASN A 48 25.17 -13.94 11.03
CA ASN A 48 24.28 -13.86 9.87
C ASN A 48 25.03 -13.17 8.72
N THR A 49 25.15 -13.85 7.59
CA THR A 49 25.74 -13.32 6.36
C THR A 49 24.98 -12.07 5.89
N LEU A 50 25.67 -11.19 5.15
CA LEU A 50 25.10 -9.99 4.54
C LEU A 50 23.85 -10.34 3.73
N ARG A 51 23.89 -11.49 3.03
CA ARG A 51 22.74 -12.11 2.37
C ARG A 51 21.53 -12.28 3.30
N HIS A 52 21.71 -12.91 4.46
CA HIS A 52 20.63 -13.15 5.40
C HIS A 52 20.05 -11.84 5.96
N CYS A 53 20.90 -10.87 6.27
CA CYS A 53 20.46 -9.55 6.73
C CYS A 53 19.60 -8.84 5.68
N PHE A 54 20.03 -8.84 4.42
CA PHE A 54 19.27 -8.26 3.32
C PHE A 54 17.98 -9.02 3.03
N SER A 55 17.99 -10.36 3.05
CA SER A 55 16.78 -11.16 2.88
C SER A 55 15.75 -10.89 3.97
N ASN A 56 16.19 -10.79 5.24
CA ASN A 56 15.31 -10.45 6.35
C ASN A 56 14.73 -9.03 6.21
N ALA A 57 15.56 -8.04 5.89
CA ALA A 57 15.11 -6.66 5.66
C ALA A 57 14.11 -6.56 4.50
N PHE A 58 14.40 -7.22 3.37
CA PHE A 58 13.52 -7.28 2.21
C PHE A 58 12.18 -7.93 2.56
N HIS A 59 12.19 -9.03 3.31
CA HIS A 59 10.97 -9.69 3.78
C HIS A 59 10.08 -8.73 4.58
N TRP A 60 10.63 -8.04 5.58
CA TRP A 60 9.87 -7.09 6.39
C TRP A 60 9.34 -5.90 5.60
N TYR A 61 10.09 -5.43 4.60
CA TYR A 61 9.60 -4.40 3.69
C TYR A 61 8.44 -4.88 2.82
N LYS A 62 8.49 -6.10 2.31
CA LYS A 62 7.37 -6.69 1.57
C LYS A 62 6.13 -6.80 2.47
N VAL A 63 6.29 -7.24 3.72
CA VAL A 63 5.23 -7.26 4.72
C VAL A 63 4.65 -5.86 4.95
N LEU A 64 5.51 -4.85 5.17
CA LEU A 64 5.10 -3.46 5.35
C LEU A 64 4.27 -2.95 4.17
N ILE A 65 4.71 -3.21 2.93
CA ILE A 65 3.99 -2.78 1.73
C ILE A 65 2.60 -3.43 1.64
N VAL A 66 2.50 -4.74 1.91
CA VAL A 66 1.21 -5.45 1.90
C VAL A 66 0.26 -4.87 2.95
N LEU A 67 0.75 -4.71 4.20
CA LEU A 67 -0.06 -4.14 5.28
C LEU A 67 -0.49 -2.70 4.99
N ALA A 68 0.39 -1.88 4.42
CA ALA A 68 0.05 -0.52 4.04
C ALA A 68 -1.02 -0.47 2.93
N GLN A 69 -0.93 -1.37 1.95
CA GLN A 69 -1.92 -1.49 0.87
C GLN A 69 -3.28 -1.94 1.43
N GLU A 70 -3.30 -2.93 2.30
CA GLU A 70 -4.52 -3.39 2.99
C GLU A 70 -5.15 -2.26 3.80
N HIS A 71 -4.35 -1.53 4.58
CA HIS A 71 -4.82 -0.40 5.40
C HIS A 71 -5.40 0.75 4.56
N ILE A 72 -4.80 1.08 3.42
CA ILE A 72 -5.35 2.10 2.52
C ILE A 72 -6.67 1.60 1.90
N SER A 73 -6.73 0.33 1.51
CA SER A 73 -7.94 -0.26 0.93
C SER A 73 -9.10 -0.26 1.92
N THR A 74 -8.86 -0.54 3.20
CA THR A 74 -9.91 -0.50 4.22
C THR A 74 -10.42 0.92 4.44
N LEU A 75 -9.52 1.91 4.54
CA LEU A 75 -9.92 3.31 4.70
C LEU A 75 -10.77 3.82 3.52
N ILE A 76 -10.44 3.44 2.29
CA ILE A 76 -11.22 3.81 1.11
C ILE A 76 -12.61 3.17 1.16
N ALA A 77 -12.70 1.88 1.53
CA ALA A 77 -13.97 1.17 1.62
C ALA A 77 -14.88 1.78 2.70
N ASP A 78 -14.32 2.13 3.86
CA ASP A 78 -15.07 2.78 4.94
C ASP A 78 -15.58 4.17 4.52
N ALA A 79 -14.72 4.99 3.92
CA ALA A 79 -15.13 6.31 3.42
C ALA A 79 -16.22 6.21 2.33
N GLN A 80 -16.16 5.19 1.47
CA GLN A 80 -17.21 4.93 0.48
C GLN A 80 -18.53 4.50 1.13
N LYS A 81 -18.48 3.67 2.18
CA LYS A 81 -19.66 3.28 2.94
C LYS A 81 -20.33 4.48 3.59
N ASP A 82 -19.57 5.36 4.24
CA ASP A 82 -20.09 6.58 4.86
C ASP A 82 -20.78 7.49 3.83
N SER A 83 -20.22 7.60 2.61
CA SER A 83 -20.83 8.36 1.52
C SER A 83 -22.08 7.71 0.91
N ALA A 84 -22.26 6.40 1.12
CA ALA A 84 -23.39 5.63 0.62
C ALA A 84 -24.52 5.48 1.65
N GLU A 85 -24.35 5.93 2.90
CA GLU A 85 -25.39 5.87 3.93
C GLU A 85 -26.40 7.03 3.83
N GLN A 86 -26.04 8.15 3.20
CA GLN A 86 -26.99 9.23 2.91
C GLN A 86 -26.56 10.05 1.68
N PRO A 87 -27.48 10.38 0.76
CA PRO A 87 -27.16 11.30 -0.34
C PRO A 87 -26.69 12.62 0.28
N THR A 88 -25.69 13.25 -0.33
CA THR A 88 -25.19 14.54 0.16
C THR A 88 -26.34 15.57 0.21
N GLU A 89 -26.28 16.49 1.17
CA GLU A 89 -27.28 17.56 1.31
C GLU A 89 -27.48 18.33 -0.01
N TYR A 90 -26.40 18.48 -0.78
CA TYR A 90 -26.43 19.02 -2.13
C TYR A 90 -27.35 18.23 -3.10
N LEU A 91 -27.30 16.90 -3.09
CA LEU A 91 -28.17 16.04 -3.90
C LEU A 91 -29.61 16.03 -3.39
N HIS A 92 -29.82 16.09 -2.08
CA HIS A 92 -31.15 16.27 -1.46
C HIS A 92 -31.85 17.54 -1.97
N LEU A 93 -31.13 18.66 -1.99
CA LEU A 93 -31.66 19.95 -2.41
C LEU A 93 -31.99 19.99 -3.91
N ARG A 94 -31.19 19.31 -4.75
CA ARG A 94 -31.34 19.36 -6.22
C ARG A 94 -32.38 18.39 -6.77
N CYS A 95 -32.63 17.26 -6.09
CA CYS A 95 -33.74 16.37 -6.44
C CYS A 95 -34.34 15.68 -5.21
N PRO A 96 -35.30 16.33 -4.53
CA PRO A 96 -35.99 15.76 -3.37
C PRO A 96 -36.76 14.47 -3.69
N LEU A 97 -37.20 14.30 -4.95
CA LEU A 97 -37.96 13.12 -5.38
C LEU A 97 -37.08 11.86 -5.48
N CYS A 98 -35.82 12.00 -5.88
CA CYS A 98 -34.86 10.90 -5.99
C CYS A 98 -34.06 10.67 -4.71
N PHE A 99 -33.73 11.74 -3.97
CA PHE A 99 -32.79 11.68 -2.85
C PHE A 99 -33.38 12.11 -1.51
N GLY A 100 -34.61 12.63 -1.45
CA GLY A 100 -35.21 13.15 -0.21
C GLY A 100 -36.01 12.16 0.64
N GLY A 101 -36.20 10.92 0.18
CA GLY A 101 -36.95 9.87 0.89
C GLY A 101 -36.05 8.81 1.53
N ASN A 102 -36.52 8.13 2.59
CA ASN A 102 -35.77 7.10 3.33
C ASN A 102 -35.48 5.82 2.52
N ASP A 103 -36.04 5.72 1.32
CA ASP A 103 -36.07 4.59 0.40
C ASP A 103 -35.22 4.83 -0.87
N TRP A 104 -34.37 5.87 -0.89
CA TRP A 104 -33.56 6.27 -2.05
C TRP A 104 -32.60 5.18 -2.58
N GLN A 105 -32.22 4.20 -1.75
CA GLN A 105 -31.39 3.03 -2.16
C GLN A 105 -32.20 1.91 -2.82
N ASN A 106 -33.52 1.91 -2.66
CA ASN A 106 -34.39 0.85 -3.15
C ASN A 106 -34.85 1.22 -4.56
N GLY A 107 -34.25 0.62 -5.60
CA GLY A 107 -34.52 0.90 -7.02
C GLY A 107 -35.93 0.55 -7.52
N THR A 108 -36.93 0.52 -6.65
CA THR A 108 -38.31 0.10 -6.91
C THR A 108 -39.30 1.26 -6.81
N ARG A 109 -38.91 2.48 -7.19
CA ARG A 109 -39.91 3.51 -7.52
C ARG A 109 -40.23 3.39 -8.99
N ALA A 110 -41.50 3.11 -9.30
CA ALA A 110 -42.05 3.32 -10.62
C ALA A 110 -41.64 4.72 -11.09
N SER A 111 -40.79 4.77 -12.12
CA SER A 111 -40.19 5.99 -12.63
C SER A 111 -41.26 7.05 -12.89
N PRO A 112 -41.21 8.23 -12.23
CA PRO A 112 -41.87 9.40 -12.76
C PRO A 112 -41.11 9.77 -14.04
N SER A 113 -41.81 9.90 -15.16
CA SER A 113 -41.27 10.01 -16.52
C SER A 113 -40.35 11.23 -16.78
N MET A 114 -40.13 12.10 -15.80
CA MET A 114 -39.31 13.31 -15.95
C MET A 114 -38.98 13.92 -14.58
N CYS A 115 -37.73 13.83 -14.14
CA CYS A 115 -37.23 14.69 -13.08
C CYS A 115 -36.68 15.96 -13.74
N ILE A 116 -37.42 17.06 -13.63
CA ILE A 116 -36.96 18.35 -14.15
C ILE A 116 -35.88 18.85 -13.17
N HIS A 117 -34.62 18.76 -13.57
CA HIS A 117 -33.52 19.38 -12.84
C HIS A 117 -33.68 20.90 -12.97
N LEU A 118 -34.00 21.58 -11.86
CA LEU A 118 -33.84 23.04 -11.83
C LEU A 118 -32.36 23.32 -11.59
N ASP A 119 -31.67 23.70 -12.66
CA ASP A 119 -30.42 24.45 -12.56
C ASP A 119 -30.74 25.95 -12.47
N PRO A 120 -30.16 26.70 -11.52
CA PRO A 120 -30.09 28.15 -11.61
C PRO A 120 -29.12 28.61 -12.71
#